data_AF-A0A2X3CRQ5-F1
#
_entry.id   AF-A0A2X3CRQ5-F1
#
_cell.length_a   1.000
_cell.length_b   1.000
_cell.length_c   1.000
_cell.angle_alpha   90.00
_cell.angle_beta   90.00
_cell.angle_gamma   90.00
#
_symmetry.space_group_name_H-M   'P 1'
#
loop_
_entity.id
_entity.type
_entity.pdbx_description
1 polymer ?
#
loop_
_entity_poly.entity_id
_entity_poly.type
_entity_poly.pdbx_seq_one_letter_code
_entity_poly.pdbx_strand_id
1 'polypeptide(L)' 'MGPAELSEKLWDNAERVAKYLLPRGHLEGKEWCAGNTNGDSGKSLKINLGGKKAWVRFCQR' A
#
# COMPACT_ATOMS: atom_id res chain seq x y z
N MET A 1 -23.29 11.08 -3.13
CA MET A 1 -21.88 10.75 -2.85
C MET A 1 -21.11 12.03 -2.65
N GLY A 2 -20.75 12.35 -1.41
CA GLY A 2 -19.90 13.50 -1.09
C GLY A 2 -18.41 13.20 -1.21
N PRO A 3 -17.53 14.22 -1.16
CA PRO A 3 -16.07 14.05 -1.20
C PRO A 3 -15.54 13.10 -0.11
N ALA A 4 -16.17 13.12 1.08
CA ALA A 4 -15.82 12.24 2.19
C ALA A 4 -16.12 10.76 1.87
N GLU A 5 -17.32 10.45 1.37
CA GLU A 5 -17.69 9.10 0.93
C GLU A 5 -16.79 8.59 -0.20
N LEU A 6 -16.40 9.45 -1.13
CA LEU A 6 -15.46 9.10 -2.20
C LEU A 6 -14.09 8.75 -1.62
N SER A 7 -13.60 9.55 -0.68
CA SER A 7 -12.34 9.28 -0.01
C SER A 7 -12.38 7.93 0.72
N GLU A 8 -13.44 7.61 1.44
CA GLU A 8 -13.59 6.29 2.10
C GLU A 8 -13.59 5.13 1.11
N LYS A 9 -14.32 5.23 -0.01
CA LYS A 9 -14.28 4.19 -1.05
C LYS A 9 -12.90 4.05 -1.69
N LEU A 10 -12.15 5.13 -1.85
CA LEU A 10 -10.77 5.07 -2.34
C LEU A 10 -9.86 4.36 -1.33
N TRP A 11 -10.08 4.57 -0.03
CA TRP A 11 -9.36 3.89 1.03
C TRP A 11 -9.61 2.38 1.03
N ASP A 12 -10.86 1.94 0.87
CA ASP A 12 -11.19 0.51 0.74
C ASP A 12 -10.47 -0.18 -0.44
N ASN A 13 -10.14 0.58 -1.48
CA ASN A 13 -9.44 0.05 -2.66
C ASN A 13 -7.91 0.11 -2.54
N ALA A 14 -7.35 0.78 -1.54
CA ALA A 14 -5.90 0.96 -1.40
C ALA A 14 -5.16 -0.37 -1.31
N GLU A 15 -5.70 -1.36 -0.58
CA GLU A 15 -5.12 -2.70 -0.49
C GLU A 15 -5.14 -3.42 -1.85
N ARG A 16 -6.25 -3.29 -2.58
CA ARG A 16 -6.40 -3.89 -3.91
C ARG A 16 -5.36 -3.32 -4.88
N VAL A 17 -5.15 -2.01 -4.84
CA VAL A 17 -4.15 -1.32 -5.67
C VAL A 17 -2.74 -1.74 -5.27
N ALA A 18 -2.43 -1.84 -3.97
CA ALA A 18 -1.14 -2.32 -3.49
C ALA A 18 -0.83 -3.75 -3.97
N LYS A 19 -1.81 -4.66 -3.92
CA LYS A 19 -1.70 -6.02 -4.45
C LYS A 19 -1.54 -6.06 -5.97
N TYR A 20 -2.20 -5.15 -6.69
CA TYR A 20 -2.07 -5.07 -8.15
C TYR A 20 -0.69 -4.57 -8.57
N LEU A 21 -0.17 -3.54 -7.89
CA LEU A 21 1.13 -2.95 -8.18
C LEU A 21 2.30 -3.80 -7.69
N LEU A 22 2.15 -4.48 -6.55
CA LEU A 22 3.19 -5.27 -5.89
C LEU A 22 2.64 -6.68 -5.55
N PRO A 23 2.41 -7.53 -6.57
CA PRO A 23 1.69 -8.80 -6.41
C PRO A 23 2.41 -9.83 -5.54
N ARG A 24 3.74 -9.75 -5.45
CA ARG A 24 4.56 -10.63 -4.59
C ARG A 24 4.87 -10.01 -3.22
N GLY A 25 4.34 -8.83 -2.93
CA GLY A 25 4.49 -8.17 -1.64
C GLY A 25 3.75 -8.91 -0.53
N HIS A 26 4.02 -8.54 0.71
CA HIS A 26 3.40 -9.14 1.89
C HIS A 26 2.86 -8.06 2.83
N LEU A 27 1.79 -8.39 3.55
CA LEU A 27 1.25 -7.52 4.57
C LEU A 27 2.06 -7.68 5.87
N GLU A 28 2.74 -6.63 6.29
CA GLU A 28 3.44 -6.53 7.57
C GLU A 28 2.69 -5.54 8.47
N GLY A 29 1.85 -6.05 9.37
CA GLY A 29 1.02 -5.23 10.25
C GLY A 29 -0.05 -4.45 9.48
N LYS A 30 0.16 -3.14 9.32
CA LYS A 30 -0.71 -2.23 8.54
C LYS A 30 -0.04 -1.72 7.26
N GLU A 31 1.06 -2.34 6.85
CA GLU A 31 1.86 -1.90 5.72
C GLU A 31 2.04 -3.03 4.71
N TRP A 32 1.92 -2.73 3.43
CA TRP A 32 2.27 -3.64 2.35
C TRP A 32 3.75 -3.44 2.00
N CYS A 33 4.56 -4.46 2.25
CA CYS A 33 6.01 -4.44 2.07
C CYS A 33 6.41 -5.22 0.81
N ALA A 34 7.29 -4.62 0.01
CA ALA A 34 7.97 -5.25 -1.12
C ALA A 34 9.45 -4.84 -1.17
N GLY A 35 10.28 -5.65 -1.79
CA GLY A 35 11.71 -5.42 -1.99
C GLY A 35 12.02 -4.66 -3.28
N ASN A 36 11.19 -4.82 -4.33
CA ASN A 36 11.36 -4.19 -5.63
C ASN A 36 10.00 -3.92 -6.31
N THR A 37 10.03 -3.30 -7.50
CA THR A 37 8.83 -3.01 -8.31
C THR A 37 8.16 -4.26 -8.88
N ASN A 38 8.87 -5.40 -8.93
CA ASN A 38 8.28 -6.70 -9.30
C ASN A 38 7.56 -7.37 -8.11
N GLY A 39 7.61 -6.74 -6.93
CA GLY A 39 6.98 -7.23 -5.71
C GLY A 39 7.82 -8.24 -4.92
N ASP A 40 9.07 -8.53 -5.26
CA ASP A 40 9.85 -9.55 -4.54
C ASP A 40 9.90 -9.31 -3.03
N SER A 41 10.08 -10.36 -2.24
CA SER A 41 10.10 -10.25 -0.78
C SER A 41 11.21 -9.31 -0.31
N GLY A 42 10.83 -8.28 0.46
CA GLY A 42 11.76 -7.29 1.00
C GLY A 42 11.01 -6.14 1.67
N LYS A 43 11.76 -5.20 2.24
CA LYS A 43 11.20 -4.07 3.03
C LYS A 43 11.56 -2.68 2.46
N SER A 44 12.04 -2.65 1.21
CA SER A 44 12.52 -1.43 0.55
C SER A 44 11.37 -0.52 0.11
N LEU A 45 10.25 -1.10 -0.33
CA LEU A 45 9.03 -0.40 -0.71
C LEU A 45 7.96 -0.71 0.33
N LYS A 46 7.40 0.33 0.95
CA LYS A 46 6.33 0.19 1.93
C LYS A 46 5.15 1.07 1.56
N ILE A 47 3.96 0.49 1.57
CA ILE A 47 2.69 1.19 1.37
C ILE A 47 1.91 1.10 2.68
N ASN A 48 1.59 2.23 3.28
CA ASN A 48 0.76 2.23 4.48
C ASN A 48 -0.71 2.02 4.09
N LEU A 49 -1.31 0.94 4.58
CA LEU A 49 -2.74 0.62 4.46
C LEU A 49 -3.52 1.00 5.74
N GLY A 50 -2.82 1.51 6.75
CA GLY A 50 -3.32 1.84 8.07
C GLY A 50 -3.95 3.23 8.16
N GLY A 51 -5.02 3.48 7.40
CA GLY A 51 -5.93 4.62 7.62
C GLY A 51 -5.72 5.84 6.74
N LYS A 52 -6.44 6.94 7.06
CA LYS A 52 -6.75 8.14 6.23
C LYS A 52 -5.58 8.90 5.58
N LYS A 53 -4.35 8.40 5.69
CA LYS A 53 -3.15 8.88 5.02
C LYS A 53 -2.29 7.68 4.59
N ALA A 54 -2.65 6.98 3.51
CA ALA A 54 -1.66 6.13 2.86
C ALA A 54 -0.53 6.99 2.30
N TRP A 55 0.68 6.53 2.56
CA TRP A 55 1.89 7.01 1.94
C TRP A 55 2.64 5.82 1.40
N VAL A 56 3.36 6.06 0.30
CA VAL A 56 4.36 5.15 -0.23
C VAL A 56 5.71 5.69 0.16
N ARG A 57 6.55 4.86 0.78
CA ARG A 57 7.93 5.22 1.10
C ARG A 57 8.88 4.22 0.45
N PHE A 58 9.93 4.77 -0.16
CA PHE A 58 11.14 4.02 -0.48
C PHE A 58 12.09 4.12 0.72
N CYS A 59 12.32 3.00 1.39
CA CYS A 59 13.36 2.84 2.41
C CYS A 59 14.69 2.60 1.69
N GLN A 60 15.41 3.69 1.40
CA GLN A 60 16.83 3.60 1.07
C GLN A 60 17.59 3.27 2.37
N ARG A 61 18.39 2.21 2.33
CA ARG A 61 19.36 1.90 3.40
C ARG A 61 20.34 3.04 3.56
#